data_AF-A0A235ENJ9-F1
#
_entry.id   AF-A0A235ENJ9-F1
#
_cell.length_a   1.000
_cell.length_b   1.000
_cell.length_c   1.000
_cell.angle_alpha   90.00
_cell.angle_beta   90.00
_cell.angle_gamma   90.00
#
_symmetry.space_group_name_H-M   'P 1'
#
loop_
_entity.id
_entity.type
_entity.pdbx_description
1 polymer ?
#
loop_
_entity_poly.entity_id
_entity_poly.type
_entity_poly.pdbx_seq_one_letter_code
_entity_poly.pdbx_strand_id
1 'polypeptide(L)'
;MKDWIRNVLSIRQARRPAPVGQVPAVGTDIQRGELKMAVTHRISGELWDWLVLSGWRNLPVATDRRRGVRLPDEALKTLMDAAPQERNQVYARLLEQAQPQE
;
A
#
# COMPACT_ATOMS: atom_id res chain seq x y z
N MET A 1 -36.06 -24.81 8.96
CA MET A 1 -34.98 -25.49 8.22
C MET A 1 -34.57 -24.63 7.02
N LYS A 2 -33.80 -23.56 7.22
CA LYS A 2 -33.43 -22.63 6.14
C LYS A 2 -32.15 -21.82 6.43
N ASP A 3 -31.07 -22.44 6.94
CA ASP A 3 -29.85 -21.66 7.27
C ASP A 3 -28.52 -22.38 7.00
N TRP A 4 -28.48 -23.27 6.00
CA TRP A 4 -27.33 -24.15 5.75
C TRP A 4 -26.66 -23.98 4.37
N ILE A 5 -27.19 -23.13 3.50
CA ILE A 5 -26.72 -23.02 2.10
C ILE A 5 -25.68 -21.89 1.90
N ARG A 6 -25.31 -21.14 2.95
CA ARG A 6 -24.41 -19.96 2.80
C ARG A 6 -22.92 -20.22 2.98
N ASN A 7 -22.50 -21.40 3.44
CA ASN A 7 -21.08 -21.65 3.79
C ASN A 7 -20.34 -22.67 2.92
N VAL A 8 -20.99 -23.35 1.97
CA VAL A 8 -20.35 -24.44 1.19
C VAL A 8 -19.63 -23.94 -0.06
N LEU A 9 -19.97 -22.75 -0.58
CA LEU A 9 -19.23 -22.15 -1.69
C LEU A 9 -18.14 -21.23 -1.14
N SER A 10 -17.14 -21.81 -0.47
CA SER A 10 -15.87 -21.15 -0.11
C SER A 10 -15.04 -20.87 -1.36
N ILE A 11 -15.66 -20.21 -2.35
CA ILE A 11 -15.01 -19.59 -3.48
C ILE A 11 -14.40 -18.31 -2.92
N ARG A 12 -13.29 -18.47 -2.20
CA ARG A 12 -12.36 -17.36 -1.99
C ARG A 12 -11.83 -17.02 -3.38
N GLN A 13 -12.52 -16.13 -4.07
CA GLN A 13 -12.10 -15.55 -5.33
C GLN A 13 -10.67 -15.02 -5.13
N ALA A 14 -9.69 -15.67 -5.77
CA ALA A 14 -8.34 -15.17 -5.81
C ALA A 14 -8.42 -13.74 -6.36
N ARG A 15 -8.10 -12.75 -5.52
CA ARG A 15 -8.17 -11.35 -5.90
C ARG A 15 -7.27 -11.16 -7.11
N ARG A 16 -7.87 -10.87 -8.27
CA ARG A 16 -7.15 -10.47 -9.47
C ARG A 16 -6.15 -9.38 -9.06
N PRO A 17 -4.89 -9.44 -9.53
CA PRO A 17 -3.99 -8.32 -9.35
C PRO A 17 -4.69 -7.11 -9.98
N ALA A 18 -4.86 -6.04 -9.19
CA ALA A 18 -5.34 -4.79 -9.76
C ALA A 18 -4.42 -4.44 -10.95
N PRO A 19 -4.95 -3.96 -12.09
CA PRO A 19 -4.11 -3.40 -13.13
C PRO A 19 -3.16 -2.40 -12.49
N VAL A 20 -1.93 -2.27 -13.01
CA VAL A 20 -0.96 -1.26 -12.57
C VAL A 20 -1.69 0.06 -12.41
N GLY A 21 -1.99 0.41 -11.15
CA GLY A 21 -3.05 1.34 -10.85
C GLY A 21 -2.69 2.70 -11.42
N GLN A 22 -3.67 3.52 -11.78
CA GLN A 22 -3.41 4.93 -12.00
C GLN A 22 -2.61 5.50 -10.81
N VAL A 23 -1.70 6.43 -11.07
CA VAL A 23 -0.92 7.09 -10.02
C VAL A 23 -1.89 7.60 -8.94
N PRO A 24 -1.71 7.24 -7.66
CA PRO A 24 -2.61 7.64 -6.60
C PRO A 24 -2.69 9.17 -6.51
N ALA A 25 -3.89 9.67 -6.19
CA ALA A 25 -4.09 11.08 -5.92
C ALA A 25 -3.44 11.46 -4.58
N VAL A 26 -3.02 12.72 -4.46
CA VAL A 26 -2.54 13.28 -3.19
C VAL A 26 -3.66 13.22 -2.16
N GLY A 27 -3.35 12.77 -0.95
CA GLY A 27 -4.31 12.53 0.14
C GLY A 27 -4.94 11.13 0.14
N THR A 28 -4.55 10.24 -0.77
CA THR A 28 -4.96 8.83 -0.73
C THR A 28 -3.96 7.96 0.02
N ASP A 29 -4.38 6.82 0.55
CA ASP A 29 -3.48 5.84 1.15
C ASP A 29 -3.16 4.72 0.15
N ILE A 30 -1.90 4.28 0.14
CA ILE A 30 -1.44 3.07 -0.54
C ILE A 30 -1.10 2.00 0.49
N GLN A 31 -1.22 0.74 0.08
CA GLN A 31 -0.97 -0.41 0.94
C GLN A 31 -0.02 -1.43 0.31
N ARG A 32 0.73 -2.11 1.16
CA ARG A 32 1.55 -3.28 0.85
C ARG A 32 1.37 -4.32 1.94
N GLY A 33 0.51 -5.30 1.71
CA GLY A 33 0.17 -6.29 2.73
C GLY A 33 -0.50 -5.63 3.93
N GLU A 34 0.17 -5.62 5.08
CA GLU A 34 -0.28 -4.94 6.31
C GLU A 34 0.31 -3.53 6.48
N LEU A 35 1.22 -3.12 5.61
CA LEU A 35 1.81 -1.78 5.62
C LEU A 35 0.91 -0.79 4.90
N LYS A 36 0.74 0.40 5.47
CA LYS A 36 0.01 1.53 4.87
C LYS A 36 0.92 2.75 4.78
N MET A 37 0.82 3.50 3.69
CA MET A 37 1.53 4.76 3.50
C MET A 37 0.58 5.81 2.93
N ALA A 38 0.61 7.00 3.51
CA ALA A 38 -0.16 8.14 3.01
C ALA A 38 0.56 8.77 1.81
N VAL A 39 -0.18 9.07 0.75
CA VAL A 39 0.32 9.81 -0.41
C VAL A 39 0.22 11.30 -0.13
N THR A 40 1.23 11.83 0.56
CA THR A 40 1.29 13.26 0.93
C THR A 40 1.67 14.17 -0.24
N HIS A 41 2.35 13.64 -1.24
CA HIS A 41 2.88 14.40 -2.38
C HIS A 41 2.57 13.70 -3.71
N ARG A 42 2.65 14.46 -4.81
CA ARG A 42 2.42 13.92 -6.15
C ARG A 42 3.58 12.99 -6.53
N ILE A 43 3.27 11.71 -6.71
CA ILE A 43 4.22 10.68 -7.12
C ILE A 43 4.43 10.75 -8.64
N SER A 44 5.68 10.68 -9.10
CA SER A 44 5.97 10.54 -10.54
C SER A 44 5.61 9.12 -11.03
N GLY A 45 5.34 8.96 -12.33
CA GLY A 45 5.04 7.63 -12.89
C GLY A 45 6.14 6.60 -12.59
N GLU A 46 7.41 7.00 -12.74
CA GLU A 46 8.57 6.15 -12.46
C GLU A 46 8.66 5.72 -10.99
N LEU A 47 8.42 6.65 -10.04
CA LEU A 47 8.41 6.31 -8.62
C LEU A 47 7.24 5.38 -8.28
N TRP A 48 6.09 5.59 -8.94
CA TRP A 48 4.93 4.73 -8.78
C TRP A 48 5.18 3.33 -9.34
N ASP A 49 5.78 3.20 -10.53
CA ASP A 49 6.18 1.90 -11.08
C ASP A 49 7.13 1.17 -10.14
N TRP A 50 8.12 1.87 -9.59
CA TRP A 50 9.03 1.30 -8.59
C TRP A 50 8.30 0.86 -7.31
N LEU A 51 7.32 1.64 -6.83
CA LEU A 51 6.48 1.26 -5.68
C LEU A 51 5.63 0.02 -6.00
N VAL A 52 5.03 -0.05 -7.18
CA VAL A 52 4.24 -1.19 -7.64
C VAL A 52 5.10 -2.45 -7.74
N LEU A 53 6.31 -2.34 -8.28
CA LEU A 53 7.31 -3.43 -8.30
C LEU A 53 7.73 -3.86 -6.89
N SER A 54 7.81 -2.90 -5.96
CA SER A 54 8.05 -3.17 -4.53
C SER A 54 6.84 -3.80 -3.81
N GLY A 55 5.69 -3.91 -4.49
CA GLY A 55 4.47 -4.56 -4.01
C GLY A 55 3.40 -3.62 -3.46
N TRP A 56 3.56 -2.30 -3.63
CA TRP A 56 2.56 -1.31 -3.24
C TRP A 56 1.37 -1.29 -4.21
N ARG A 57 0.19 -1.00 -3.67
CA ARG A 57 -1.06 -0.88 -4.44
C ARG A 57 -1.94 0.21 -3.85
N ASN A 58 -2.76 0.82 -4.71
CA ASN A 58 -3.80 1.74 -4.26
C ASN A 58 -4.78 1.02 -3.32
N LEU A 59 -5.10 1.64 -2.19
CA LEU A 59 -6.11 1.14 -1.27
C LEU A 59 -7.50 1.52 -1.81
N PRO A 60 -8.34 0.56 -2.25
CA PRO A 60 -9.62 0.87 -2.89
C PRO A 60 -10.74 1.24 -1.89
N VAL A 61 -10.52 1.08 -0.58
CA VAL A 61 -11.56 1.22 0.44
C VAL A 61 -11.08 2.18 1.52
N ALA A 62 -11.74 3.33 1.62
CA ALA A 62 -11.51 4.38 2.64
C ALA A 62 -11.74 3.88 4.09
N THR A 63 -12.30 2.69 4.26
CA THR A 63 -12.63 2.07 5.56
C THR A 63 -11.92 0.73 5.71
N ASP A 64 -10.64 0.64 5.34
CA ASP A 64 -9.86 -0.54 5.73
C ASP A 64 -9.55 -0.49 7.23
N ARG A 65 -10.41 -1.15 8.00
CA ARG A 65 -10.33 -1.29 9.47
C ARG A 65 -9.24 -2.25 9.92
N ARG A 66 -8.45 -2.83 9.01
CA ARG A 66 -7.31 -3.67 9.38
C ARG A 66 -6.28 -2.80 10.09
N ARG A 67 -5.98 -3.13 11.35
CA ARG A 67 -4.83 -2.60 12.08
C ARG A 67 -3.59 -2.98 11.27
N GLY A 68 -2.98 -1.98 10.66
CA GLY A 68 -1.80 -2.16 9.82
C GLY A 68 -0.63 -1.42 10.44
N VAL A 69 0.56 -1.67 9.93
CA VAL A 69 1.74 -0.90 10.29
C VAL A 69 1.75 0.35 9.40
N ARG A 70 1.70 1.55 9.99
CA ARG A 70 1.70 2.79 9.20
C ARG A 70 3.14 3.28 9.03
N LEU A 71 3.51 3.57 7.79
CA LEU A 71 4.74 4.29 7.51
C LEU A 71 4.60 5.77 7.91
N PRO A 72 5.69 6.42 8.31
CA PRO A 72 5.69 7.86 8.58
C PRO A 72 5.14 8.67 7.40
N ASP A 73 4.41 9.76 7.67
CA ASP A 73 3.87 10.62 6.60
C ASP A 73 4.97 11.30 5.76
N GLU A 74 6.16 11.51 6.35
CA GLU A 74 7.37 11.99 5.67
C GLU A 74 8.04 10.89 4.81
N ALA A 75 7.69 9.60 4.97
CA ALA A 75 8.36 8.50 4.28
C ALA A 75 8.31 8.66 2.76
N LEU A 76 7.16 9.10 2.22
CA LEU A 76 7.02 9.34 0.80
C LEU A 76 7.94 10.48 0.34
N LYS A 77 8.03 11.56 1.11
CA LYS A 77 8.90 12.69 0.81
C LYS A 77 10.37 12.29 0.84
N THR A 78 10.79 11.50 1.82
CA THR A 78 12.15 10.94 1.87
C THR A 78 12.46 10.05 0.66
N LEU A 79 11.50 9.27 0.16
CA LEU A 79 11.66 8.46 -1.05
C LEU A 79 11.71 9.29 -2.34
N MET A 80 11.02 10.43 -2.38
CA MET A 80 11.06 11.37 -3.50
C MET A 80 12.40 12.12 -3.56
N ASP A 81 12.91 12.57 -2.40
CA ASP A 81 14.17 13.31 -2.32
C ASP A 81 15.39 12.40 -2.52
N ALA A 82 15.25 11.10 -2.24
CA ALA A 82 16.32 10.13 -2.44
C ALA A 82 16.59 9.83 -3.93
N ALA A 83 17.88 9.75 -4.28
CA ALA A 83 18.30 9.31 -5.59
C ALA A 83 17.84 7.86 -5.88
N PRO A 84 17.58 7.47 -7.14
CA PRO A 84 17.14 6.12 -7.48
C PRO A 84 18.04 5.01 -6.94
N GLN A 85 19.36 5.24 -6.86
CA GLN A 85 20.33 4.29 -6.31
C GLN A 85 20.20 4.11 -4.78
N GLU A 86 19.85 5.19 -4.07
CA GLU A 86 19.74 5.21 -2.61
C GLU A 86 18.33 4.86 -2.12
N ARG A 87 17.35 4.95 -3.02
CA ARG A 87 15.93 4.71 -2.75
C ARG A 87 15.67 3.36 -2.08
N ASN A 88 16.36 2.29 -2.50
CA ASN A 88 16.23 0.98 -1.85
C ASN A 88 16.72 0.98 -0.38
N GLN A 89 17.82 1.68 -0.09
CA GLN A 89 18.37 1.74 1.27
C GLN A 89 17.49 2.60 2.18
N VAL A 90 17.04 3.75 1.67
CA VAL A 90 16.09 4.62 2.35
C VAL A 90 14.78 3.89 2.62
N TYR A 91 14.27 3.16 1.63
CA TYR A 91 13.07 2.34 1.76
C TYR A 91 13.21 1.27 2.85
N ALA A 92 14.33 0.55 2.89
CA ALA A 92 14.59 -0.44 3.93
C ALA A 92 14.56 0.19 5.34
N ARG A 93 15.22 1.34 5.52
CA ARG A 93 15.20 2.09 6.78
C ARG A 93 13.79 2.56 7.17
N LEU A 94 13.00 3.00 6.20
CA LEU A 94 11.62 3.43 6.43
C LEU A 94 10.74 2.24 6.87
N LEU A 95 10.96 1.05 6.31
CA LEU A 95 10.27 -0.16 6.75
C LEU A 95 10.63 -0.55 8.19
N GLU A 96 11.89 -0.35 8.61
CA GLU A 96 12.30 -0.56 10.01
C GLU A 96 11.67 0.45 10.97
N GLN A 97 11.38 1.66 10.49
CA GLN A 97 10.71 2.72 11.26
C GLN A 97 9.18 2.60 11.24
N ALA A 98 8.62 1.65 10.51
CA ALA A 98 7.18 1.49 10.38
C ALA A 98 6.59 1.04 11.73
N GLN A 99 5.71 1.86 12.30
CA GLN A 99 5.13 1.59 13.63
C GLN A 99 3.80 0.84 13.49
N PRO A 100 3.57 -0.22 14.28
CA PRO A 100 2.26 -0.86 14.35
C PRO A 100 1.23 0.15 14.84
N GLN A 101 0.12 0.28 14.11
CA GLN A 101 -0.99 1.14 14.52
C GLN A 101 -1.71 0.46 15.70
N GLU A 102 -1.58 1.02 16.91
CA GLU A 102 -2.24 0.55 18.15
C GLU A 102 -3.78 0.63 18.07
#